data_AF-A0A1S4C420-F1
#
_entry.id   AF-A0A1S4C420-F1
#
_cell.length_a   1.000
_cell.length_b   1.000
_cell.length_c   1.000
_cell.angle_alpha   90.00
_cell.angle_beta   90.00
_cell.angle_gamma   90.00
#
_symmetry.space_group_name_H-M   'P 1'
#
loop_
_entity.id
_entity.type
_entity.pdbx_description
1 polymer ?
#
loop_
_entity_poly.entity_id
_entity_poly.type
_entity_poly.pdbx_seq_one_letter_code
_entity_poly.pdbx_strand_id
1 'polypeptide(L)'
;MSLEVFWFVDNRKVLNVQDYKFKGISNGYPTFDVSLASVIQRIKIKWYEEDLWTEIAKVLDGKSLMMLSATSKWFRSIIMEDSIWKYACLRDLQVPDPGKVSFKWINLYAAAFNGCHSYKFRQQEKHIDWMRIGAFSFDSQNALLTNNLILPLKIHKEKTTEKMLESNGCCVVRNIKSGIWIADLQLVRCPVCDLNTCDGTMQVLDARHIELFLSEGYQDGSWDYELLGSHDVKKQADGASAGIFDIKHLKDCSTSAVLNLKSWVGKPKDWQPKAMIAPYAVAVNTNLQENEGLHIKFHTMKSGKNGEIVSMRICEQLL
;
A
#
# COMPACT_ATOMS: atom_id res chain seq x y z
N MET A 1 -11.57 -10.41 27.81
CA MET A 1 -11.61 -9.12 28.51
C MET A 1 -11.57 -8.05 27.44
N SER A 2 -12.73 -7.48 27.18
CA SER A 2 -13.06 -6.53 26.11
C SER A 2 -12.56 -5.13 26.45
N LEU A 3 -12.11 -4.39 25.43
CA LEU A 3 -12.07 -2.93 25.48
C LEU A 3 -12.82 -2.41 24.26
N GLU A 4 -13.86 -1.66 24.59
CA GLU A 4 -14.86 -1.04 23.75
C GLU A 4 -14.28 0.16 23.02
N VAL A 5 -14.74 0.38 21.78
CA VAL A 5 -14.65 1.70 21.14
C VAL A 5 -16.06 2.28 21.13
N PHE A 6 -16.29 3.24 22.02
CA PHE A 6 -17.38 4.18 21.95
C PHE A 6 -17.03 5.29 20.96
N TRP A 7 -17.88 5.52 19.95
CA TRP A 7 -18.24 6.85 19.46
C TRP A 7 -19.73 6.84 19.05
N PHE A 8 -20.48 7.80 19.60
CA PHE A 8 -21.92 8.08 19.40
C PHE A 8 -22.25 8.24 17.90
N VAL A 9 -23.19 7.46 17.34
CA VAL A 9 -24.65 7.70 17.16
C VAL A 9 -25.01 9.00 16.42
N ASP A 10 -25.21 8.86 15.10
CA ASP A 10 -26.33 9.49 14.38
C ASP A 10 -27.03 8.42 13.52
N ASN A 11 -28.36 8.50 13.44
CA ASN A 11 -29.31 7.42 13.16
C ASN A 11 -29.36 6.93 11.69
N ARG A 12 -28.30 6.26 11.22
CA ARG A 12 -28.38 5.30 10.11
C ARG A 12 -27.58 4.05 10.48
N LYS A 13 -28.25 2.89 10.49
CA LYS A 13 -27.63 1.59 10.78
C LYS A 13 -26.38 1.43 9.92
N VAL A 14 -25.22 1.57 10.55
CA VAL A 14 -23.93 1.17 9.98
C VAL A 14 -24.02 -0.34 9.78
N LEU A 15 -24.16 -0.76 8.52
CA LEU A 15 -23.97 -2.16 8.15
C LEU A 15 -22.53 -2.51 8.53
N ASN A 16 -22.36 -3.39 9.52
CA ASN A 16 -21.08 -4.04 9.77
C ASN A 16 -20.71 -4.76 8.46
N VAL A 17 -19.72 -4.23 7.74
CA VAL A 17 -19.22 -4.78 6.49
C VAL A 17 -18.46 -6.06 6.82
N GLN A 18 -19.20 -7.16 6.96
CA GLN A 18 -18.64 -8.50 6.84
C GLN A 18 -18.59 -8.84 5.35
N ASP A 19 -17.45 -9.34 4.87
CA ASP A 19 -17.19 -9.74 3.49
C ASP A 19 -18.37 -10.52 2.88
N TYR A 20 -19.11 -9.88 1.98
CA TYR A 20 -20.24 -10.50 1.30
C TYR A 20 -19.74 -11.28 0.08
N LYS A 21 -19.91 -12.60 0.09
CA LYS A 21 -19.48 -13.48 -1.01
C LYS A 21 -20.65 -14.00 -1.82
N PHE A 22 -20.52 -13.93 -3.14
CA PHE A 22 -21.41 -14.59 -4.09
C PHE A 22 -21.13 -16.09 -4.13
N LYS A 23 -22.18 -16.92 -4.01
CA LYS A 23 -22.09 -18.39 -3.96
C LYS A 23 -22.47 -19.08 -5.25
N GLY A 24 -23.28 -18.46 -6.09
CA GLY A 24 -23.74 -19.06 -7.35
C GLY A 24 -25.20 -18.72 -7.64
N ILE A 25 -25.83 -19.48 -8.52
CA ILE A 25 -27.23 -19.31 -8.90
C ILE A 25 -28.03 -20.51 -8.39
N SER A 26 -29.16 -20.26 -7.73
CA SER A 26 -30.15 -21.28 -7.35
C SER A 26 -31.54 -20.84 -7.80
N ASN A 27 -32.27 -21.71 -8.48
CA ASN A 27 -33.60 -21.43 -9.04
C ASN A 27 -33.67 -20.18 -9.95
N GLY A 28 -32.56 -19.83 -10.63
CA GLY A 28 -32.46 -18.63 -11.45
C GLY A 28 -32.09 -17.35 -10.69
N TYR A 29 -31.80 -17.45 -9.38
CA TYR A 29 -31.48 -16.31 -8.52
C TYR A 29 -30.04 -16.37 -7.98
N PRO A 30 -29.31 -15.24 -7.97
CA PRO A 30 -28.05 -15.09 -7.25
C PRO A 30 -28.18 -15.47 -5.76
N THR A 31 -27.29 -16.32 -5.28
CA THR A 31 -27.18 -16.70 -3.87
C THR A 31 -25.92 -16.10 -3.27
N PHE A 32 -26.03 -15.62 -2.04
CA PHE A 32 -24.96 -14.96 -1.29
C PHE A 32 -24.86 -15.57 0.11
N ASP A 33 -23.78 -15.27 0.84
CA ASP A 33 -23.70 -15.61 2.26
C ASP A 33 -24.86 -15.03 3.08
N VAL A 34 -25.19 -15.70 4.19
CA VAL A 34 -26.44 -15.56 4.97
C VAL A 34 -26.69 -14.11 5.43
N SER A 35 -25.64 -13.31 5.63
CA SER A 35 -25.75 -11.91 6.02
C SER A 35 -26.39 -11.03 4.94
N LEU A 36 -26.07 -11.22 3.64
CA LEU A 36 -26.67 -10.46 2.53
C LEU A 36 -28.09 -10.94 2.23
N ALA A 37 -28.35 -12.24 2.38
CA ALA A 37 -29.69 -12.82 2.21
C ALA A 37 -30.72 -12.15 3.15
N SER A 38 -30.33 -11.82 4.39
CA SER A 38 -31.19 -11.11 5.35
C SER A 38 -31.49 -9.65 4.98
N VAL A 39 -30.57 -9.00 4.26
CA VAL A 39 -30.73 -7.62 3.73
C VAL A 39 -31.63 -7.64 2.49
N ILE A 40 -31.41 -8.61 1.59
CA ILE A 40 -32.17 -8.81 0.36
C ILE A 40 -33.62 -9.23 0.66
N GLN A 41 -33.86 -10.10 1.65
CA GLN A 41 -35.20 -10.62 1.99
C GLN A 41 -36.14 -9.57 2.61
N ARG A 42 -35.62 -8.45 3.12
CA ARG A 42 -36.43 -7.32 3.63
C ARG A 42 -36.91 -6.36 2.55
N ILE A 43 -36.32 -6.41 1.36
CA ILE A 43 -36.69 -5.55 0.24
C ILE A 43 -37.53 -6.41 -0.72
N LYS A 44 -38.77 -6.01 -1.01
CA LYS A 44 -39.55 -6.61 -2.10
C LYS A 44 -38.93 -6.18 -3.43
N ILE A 45 -37.81 -6.80 -3.79
CA ILE A 45 -36.97 -6.38 -4.92
C ILE A 45 -37.68 -6.72 -6.24
N LYS A 46 -37.82 -5.72 -7.12
CA LYS A 46 -37.93 -5.98 -8.55
C LYS A 46 -36.52 -6.31 -9.04
N TRP A 47 -36.31 -7.56 -9.44
CA TRP A 47 -35.01 -8.20 -9.66
C TRP A 47 -34.13 -7.59 -10.76
N TYR A 48 -34.59 -6.52 -11.42
CA TYR A 48 -33.89 -5.77 -12.49
C TYR A 48 -33.88 -4.26 -12.24
N GLU A 49 -33.93 -3.81 -10.99
CA GLU A 49 -33.64 -2.42 -10.65
C GLU A 49 -32.11 -2.21 -10.70
N GLU A 50 -31.66 -1.52 -11.74
CA GLU A 50 -30.26 -1.22 -12.02
C GLU A 50 -29.59 -0.55 -10.81
N ASP A 51 -30.22 0.48 -10.24
CA ASP A 51 -29.72 1.21 -9.08
C ASP A 51 -29.43 0.29 -7.87
N LEU A 52 -30.33 -0.66 -7.59
CA LEU A 52 -30.17 -1.58 -6.47
C LEU A 52 -28.99 -2.51 -6.67
N TRP A 53 -28.87 -3.10 -7.87
CA TRP A 53 -27.78 -4.03 -8.17
C TRP A 53 -26.43 -3.33 -8.25
N THR A 54 -26.39 -2.08 -8.67
CA THR A 54 -25.21 -1.22 -8.58
C THR A 54 -24.78 -1.02 -7.13
N GLU A 55 -25.70 -0.75 -6.19
CA GLU A 55 -25.37 -0.66 -4.77
C GLU A 55 -24.93 -1.99 -4.16
N ILE A 56 -25.56 -3.11 -4.53
CA ILE A 56 -25.13 -4.45 -4.10
C ILE A 56 -23.73 -4.75 -4.62
N ALA A 57 -23.43 -4.42 -5.88
CA ALA A 57 -22.13 -4.68 -6.48
C ALA A 57 -20.99 -3.94 -5.76
N LYS A 58 -21.23 -2.70 -5.31
CA LYS A 58 -20.23 -1.91 -4.55
C LYS A 58 -19.76 -2.58 -3.27
N VAL A 59 -20.51 -3.53 -2.71
CA VAL A 59 -20.16 -4.26 -1.47
C VAL A 59 -19.63 -5.68 -1.70
N LEU A 60 -19.52 -6.13 -2.95
CA LEU A 60 -18.95 -7.43 -3.31
C LEU A 60 -17.42 -7.36 -3.49
N ASP A 61 -16.72 -8.44 -3.15
CA ASP A 61 -15.29 -8.60 -3.49
C ASP A 61 -15.08 -8.77 -5.01
N GLY A 62 -13.87 -8.50 -5.49
CA GLY A 62 -13.55 -8.57 -6.93
C GLY A 62 -13.84 -9.93 -7.54
N LYS A 63 -13.65 -11.02 -6.78
CA LYS A 63 -13.96 -12.38 -7.25
C LYS A 63 -15.47 -12.56 -7.45
N SER A 64 -16.27 -12.11 -6.50
CA SER A 64 -17.73 -12.18 -6.54
C SER A 64 -18.30 -11.31 -7.65
N LEU A 65 -17.74 -10.12 -7.87
CA LEU A 65 -18.08 -9.27 -9.02
C LEU A 65 -17.87 -10.01 -10.34
N MET A 66 -16.70 -10.62 -10.54
CA MET A 66 -16.42 -11.37 -11.76
C MET A 66 -17.34 -12.58 -11.93
N MET A 67 -17.59 -13.34 -10.86
CA MET A 67 -18.53 -14.46 -10.90
C MET A 67 -19.95 -14.01 -11.26
N LEU A 68 -20.44 -12.90 -10.68
CA LEU A 68 -21.75 -12.35 -10.98
C LEU A 68 -21.84 -11.86 -12.44
N SER A 69 -20.80 -11.20 -12.94
CA SER A 69 -20.72 -10.74 -14.33
C SER A 69 -20.80 -11.89 -15.35
N ALA A 70 -20.34 -13.09 -14.98
CA ALA A 70 -20.35 -14.27 -15.84
C ALA A 70 -21.74 -14.94 -15.93
N THR A 71 -22.69 -14.56 -15.07
CA THR A 71 -24.01 -15.20 -15.00
C THR A 71 -24.95 -14.80 -16.14
N SER A 72 -24.89 -13.53 -16.60
CA SER A 72 -25.73 -13.03 -17.69
C SER A 72 -25.18 -11.76 -18.33
N LYS A 73 -25.62 -11.44 -19.55
CA LYS A 73 -25.26 -10.19 -20.25
C LYS A 73 -25.71 -8.94 -19.48
N TRP A 74 -26.84 -9.02 -18.78
CA TRP A 74 -27.38 -7.91 -18.01
C TRP A 74 -26.48 -7.59 -16.81
N PHE A 75 -26.11 -8.60 -16.01
CA PHE A 75 -25.16 -8.42 -14.92
C PHE A 75 -23.79 -7.97 -15.42
N ARG A 76 -23.31 -8.52 -16.54
CA ARG A 76 -22.07 -8.05 -17.16
C ARG A 76 -22.11 -6.56 -17.49
N SER A 77 -23.23 -6.05 -18.00
CA SER A 77 -23.38 -4.63 -18.33
C SER A 77 -23.22 -3.75 -17.09
N ILE A 78 -23.91 -4.12 -16.00
CA ILE A 78 -23.88 -3.37 -14.73
C ILE A 78 -22.50 -3.47 -14.08
N ILE A 79 -21.98 -4.69 -13.87
CA ILE A 79 -20.70 -4.90 -13.17
C ILE A 79 -19.52 -4.23 -13.88
N MET A 80 -19.58 -4.02 -15.20
CA MET A 80 -18.52 -3.36 -15.95
C MET A 80 -18.55 -1.83 -15.85
N GLU A 81 -19.50 -1.26 -15.10
CA GLU A 81 -19.48 0.15 -14.76
C GLU A 81 -18.26 0.51 -13.91
N ASP A 82 -17.56 1.55 -14.34
CA ASP A 82 -16.31 1.99 -13.72
C ASP A 82 -16.51 2.46 -12.27
N SER A 83 -17.71 2.96 -11.95
CA SER A 83 -18.08 3.40 -10.60
C SER A 83 -18.02 2.25 -9.59
N ILE A 84 -18.51 1.04 -9.94
CA ILE A 84 -18.49 -0.15 -9.09
C ILE A 84 -17.05 -0.52 -8.74
N TRP A 85 -16.17 -0.55 -9.74
CA TRP A 85 -14.76 -0.88 -9.54
C TRP A 85 -14.03 0.21 -8.76
N LYS A 86 -14.41 1.49 -8.89
CA LYS A 86 -13.92 2.56 -8.02
C LYS A 86 -14.23 2.26 -6.56
N TYR A 87 -15.50 1.99 -6.23
CA TYR A 87 -15.91 1.69 -4.86
C TYR A 87 -15.23 0.43 -4.31
N ALA A 88 -15.19 -0.66 -5.10
CA ALA A 88 -14.51 -1.88 -4.70
C ALA A 88 -13.01 -1.64 -4.44
N CYS A 89 -12.34 -0.88 -5.31
CA CYS A 89 -10.91 -0.57 -5.18
C CYS A 89 -10.62 0.25 -3.92
N LEU A 90 -11.35 1.34 -3.70
CA LEU A 90 -11.15 2.21 -2.53
C LEU A 90 -11.45 1.48 -1.21
N ARG A 91 -12.51 0.65 -1.18
CA ARG A 91 -12.87 -0.16 -0.02
C ARG A 91 -11.79 -1.19 0.30
N ASP A 92 -11.39 -1.98 -0.69
CA ASP A 92 -10.45 -3.09 -0.48
C ASP A 92 -9.04 -2.60 -0.16
N LEU A 93 -8.67 -1.42 -0.67
CA LEU A 93 -7.40 -0.74 -0.33
C LEU A 93 -7.49 0.12 0.93
N GLN A 94 -8.70 0.40 1.44
CA GLN A 94 -8.96 1.25 2.62
C GLN A 94 -8.37 2.67 2.50
N VAL A 95 -8.49 3.28 1.31
CA VAL A 95 -7.94 4.61 1.00
C VAL A 95 -9.03 5.60 0.59
N PRO A 96 -8.83 6.92 0.80
CA PRO A 96 -9.76 7.93 0.32
C PRO A 96 -9.78 8.01 -1.20
N ASP A 97 -10.85 8.61 -1.74
CA ASP A 97 -10.98 8.87 -3.18
C ASP A 97 -9.90 9.87 -3.65
N PRO A 98 -9.00 9.47 -4.57
CA PRO A 98 -7.94 10.35 -5.08
C PRO A 98 -8.47 11.38 -6.10
N GLY A 99 -9.76 11.35 -6.42
CA GLY A 99 -10.36 12.19 -7.45
C GLY A 99 -10.17 11.59 -8.84
N LYS A 100 -9.38 12.25 -9.69
CA LYS A 100 -9.20 11.85 -11.09
C LYS A 100 -8.05 10.85 -11.22
N VAL A 101 -8.32 9.75 -11.91
CA VAL A 101 -7.33 8.74 -12.32
C VAL A 101 -7.22 8.68 -13.85
N SER A 102 -6.07 8.22 -14.34
CA SER A 102 -5.73 8.13 -15.77
C SER A 102 -6.25 6.85 -16.44
N PHE A 103 -6.52 5.81 -15.64
CA PHE A 103 -6.93 4.49 -16.09
C PHE A 103 -8.30 4.11 -15.54
N LYS A 104 -8.99 3.18 -16.21
CA LYS A 104 -10.24 2.60 -15.72
C LYS A 104 -10.01 1.89 -14.38
N TRP A 105 -10.96 2.02 -13.46
CA TRP A 105 -10.87 1.45 -12.12
C TRP A 105 -10.80 -0.07 -12.11
N ILE A 106 -11.44 -0.75 -13.05
CA ILE A 106 -11.32 -2.21 -13.20
C ILE A 106 -9.87 -2.64 -13.45
N ASN A 107 -9.11 -1.87 -14.24
CA ASN A 107 -7.72 -2.16 -14.54
C ASN A 107 -6.83 -1.85 -13.33
N LEU A 108 -7.12 -0.77 -12.60
CA LEU A 108 -6.41 -0.41 -11.37
C LEU A 108 -6.64 -1.45 -10.28
N TYR A 109 -7.88 -1.90 -10.10
CA TYR A 109 -8.23 -2.99 -9.20
C TYR A 109 -7.46 -4.26 -9.58
N ALA A 110 -7.53 -4.68 -10.84
CA ALA A 110 -6.80 -5.85 -11.30
C ALA A 110 -5.30 -5.74 -11.00
N ALA A 111 -4.65 -4.63 -11.36
CA ALA A 111 -3.21 -4.44 -11.14
C ALA A 111 -2.81 -4.40 -9.66
N ALA A 112 -3.67 -3.86 -8.79
CA ALA A 112 -3.42 -3.80 -7.34
C ALA A 112 -3.43 -5.20 -6.69
N PHE A 113 -4.23 -6.15 -7.23
CA PHE A 113 -4.50 -7.45 -6.61
C PHE A 113 -3.98 -8.67 -7.40
N ASN A 114 -3.55 -8.52 -8.66
CA ASN A 114 -3.10 -9.65 -9.50
C ASN A 114 -1.62 -10.04 -9.33
N GLY A 115 -0.86 -9.35 -8.47
CA GLY A 115 0.56 -9.63 -8.25
C GLY A 115 1.54 -8.88 -9.16
N CYS A 116 1.07 -8.06 -10.12
CA CYS A 116 1.92 -7.23 -10.99
C CYS A 116 2.75 -6.20 -10.21
N HIS A 117 2.35 -5.89 -8.98
CA HIS A 117 3.10 -5.08 -8.06
C HIS A 117 4.25 -5.84 -7.38
N SER A 118 4.40 -7.16 -7.48
CA SER A 118 5.45 -7.85 -6.72
C SER A 118 6.87 -7.48 -7.22
N TYR A 119 7.84 -7.40 -6.31
CA TYR A 119 9.26 -7.17 -6.64
C TYR A 119 9.82 -8.23 -7.61
N LYS A 120 9.22 -9.42 -7.59
CA LYS A 120 9.51 -10.53 -8.52
C LYS A 120 9.35 -10.14 -9.99
N PHE A 121 8.60 -9.10 -10.33
CA PHE A 121 8.42 -8.66 -11.71
C PHE A 121 9.73 -8.32 -12.43
N ARG A 122 10.78 -7.90 -11.71
CA ARG A 122 12.08 -7.54 -12.31
C ARG A 122 13.29 -8.28 -11.73
N GLN A 123 13.22 -8.74 -10.49
CA GLN A 123 14.38 -9.34 -9.81
C GLN A 123 13.99 -10.61 -9.04
N GLN A 124 13.39 -11.56 -9.77
CA GLN A 124 12.93 -12.83 -9.21
C GLN A 124 14.05 -13.61 -8.51
N GLU A 125 15.28 -13.57 -9.03
CA GLU A 125 16.43 -14.31 -8.51
C GLU A 125 16.93 -13.80 -7.15
N LYS A 126 16.70 -12.51 -6.86
CA LYS A 126 17.14 -11.86 -5.62
C LYS A 126 16.06 -11.85 -4.54
N HIS A 127 14.81 -12.09 -4.91
CA HIS A 127 13.69 -12.07 -3.97
C HIS A 127 13.71 -13.28 -3.03
N ILE A 128 13.72 -13.03 -1.72
CA ILE A 128 13.58 -14.08 -0.69
C ILE A 128 12.11 -14.19 -0.29
N ASP A 129 11.56 -13.12 0.27
CA ASP A 129 10.19 -13.08 0.77
C ASP A 129 9.60 -11.66 0.68
N TRP A 130 8.29 -11.54 0.86
CA TRP A 130 7.60 -10.26 0.82
C TRP A 130 6.33 -10.24 1.66
N MET A 131 5.91 -9.04 2.02
CA MET A 131 4.65 -8.78 2.70
C MET A 131 3.98 -7.55 2.08
N ARG A 132 2.73 -7.69 1.63
CA ARG A 132 1.88 -6.53 1.34
C ARG A 132 1.60 -5.80 2.64
N ILE A 133 1.98 -4.54 2.73
CA ILE A 133 1.65 -3.70 3.89
C ILE A 133 0.23 -3.14 3.74
N GLY A 134 -0.08 -2.62 2.55
CA GLY A 134 -1.39 -2.05 2.25
C GLY A 134 -1.30 -0.94 1.21
N ALA A 135 -2.22 0.02 1.29
CA ALA A 135 -2.19 1.24 0.49
C ALA A 135 -2.41 2.48 1.35
N PHE A 136 -1.86 3.60 0.88
CA PHE A 136 -2.00 4.91 1.49
C PHE A 136 -2.05 5.96 0.38
N SER A 137 -2.35 7.20 0.72
CA SER A 137 -2.52 8.28 -0.24
C SER A 137 -1.48 9.39 -0.06
N PHE A 138 -1.19 10.07 -1.17
CA PHE A 138 -0.54 11.37 -1.17
C PHE A 138 -1.51 12.42 -1.69
N ASP A 139 -1.77 13.41 -0.86
CA ASP A 139 -2.51 14.62 -1.20
C ASP A 139 -1.58 15.71 -1.71
N SER A 140 -0.33 15.71 -1.24
CA SER A 140 0.69 16.66 -1.65
C SER A 140 1.70 16.04 -2.62
N GLN A 141 2.43 16.89 -3.32
CA GLN A 141 3.53 16.47 -4.19
C GLN A 141 4.87 16.34 -3.45
N ASN A 142 4.84 16.23 -2.11
CA ASN A 142 6.04 16.13 -1.29
C ASN A 142 5.97 14.97 -0.30
N ALA A 143 6.91 14.03 -0.42
CA ALA A 143 7.08 12.92 0.50
C ALA A 143 8.28 13.15 1.41
N LEU A 144 8.17 12.75 2.67
CA LEU A 144 9.32 12.54 3.55
C LEU A 144 9.66 11.06 3.56
N LEU A 145 10.89 10.73 3.21
CA LEU A 145 11.47 9.40 3.36
C LEU A 145 12.44 9.46 4.54
N THR A 146 12.42 8.46 5.41
CA THR A 146 13.30 8.43 6.59
C THR A 146 13.63 7.00 6.99
N ASN A 147 14.85 6.76 7.46
CA ASN A 147 15.22 5.54 8.17
C ASN A 147 15.10 5.68 9.71
N ASN A 148 14.72 6.87 10.18
CA ASN A 148 14.56 7.18 11.57
C ASN A 148 13.11 7.60 11.84
N LEU A 149 12.42 6.79 12.63
CA LEU A 149 11.01 6.95 12.98
C LEU A 149 10.82 7.61 14.36
N ILE A 150 11.91 8.09 14.99
CA ILE A 150 11.88 8.74 16.30
C ILE A 150 11.52 10.22 16.16
N LEU A 151 10.56 10.67 16.97
CA LEU A 151 10.13 12.07 17.03
C LEU A 151 11.12 12.97 17.82
N PRO A 152 11.24 14.26 17.45
CA PRO A 152 10.62 14.91 16.30
C PRO A 152 11.40 14.63 15.01
N LEU A 153 10.67 14.38 13.92
CA LEU A 153 11.26 14.31 12.58
C LEU A 153 11.75 15.71 12.18
N LYS A 154 13.06 15.95 12.27
CA LYS A 154 13.67 17.26 12.01
C LYS A 154 13.80 17.50 10.49
N ILE A 155 12.79 18.12 9.89
CA ILE A 155 12.87 18.63 8.51
C ILE A 155 13.54 20.00 8.53
N HIS A 156 14.82 20.06 8.15
CA HIS A 156 15.54 21.33 8.01
C HIS A 156 15.33 21.89 6.60
N LYS A 157 14.58 23.00 6.49
CA LYS A 157 14.19 23.62 5.21
C LYS A 157 15.37 24.11 4.34
N GLU A 158 16.54 24.30 4.92
CA GLU A 158 17.70 24.95 4.27
C GLU A 158 18.80 23.98 3.82
N LYS A 159 18.65 22.67 4.06
CA LYS A 159 19.65 21.66 3.67
C LYS A 159 19.31 21.06 2.30
N THR A 160 20.34 20.78 1.50
CA THR A 160 20.18 19.95 0.28
C THR A 160 19.77 18.52 0.66
N THR A 161 19.18 17.79 -0.28
CA THR A 161 18.74 16.39 -0.07
C THR A 161 19.88 15.52 0.44
N GLU A 162 21.08 15.64 -0.14
CA GLU A 162 22.26 14.87 0.25
C GLU A 162 22.66 15.18 1.69
N LYS A 163 22.71 16.47 2.06
CA LYS A 163 23.03 16.89 3.43
C LYS A 163 21.98 16.43 4.45
N MET A 164 20.71 16.34 4.07
CA MET A 164 19.66 15.82 4.95
C MET A 164 19.84 14.30 5.17
N LEU A 165 20.13 13.56 4.10
CA LEU A 165 20.38 12.12 4.16
C LEU A 165 21.60 11.81 5.02
N GLU A 166 22.73 12.47 4.76
CA GLU A 166 23.98 12.26 5.50
C GLU A 166 23.85 12.57 7.00
N SER A 167 23.07 13.60 7.37
CA SER A 167 23.01 14.05 8.77
C SER A 167 21.88 13.44 9.60
N ASN A 168 20.76 13.10 8.98
CA ASN A 168 19.54 12.69 9.69
C ASN A 168 18.93 11.39 9.17
N GLY A 169 19.46 10.80 8.09
CA GLY A 169 18.89 9.62 7.46
C GLY A 169 17.48 9.86 6.88
N CYS A 170 17.17 11.10 6.49
CA CYS A 170 15.89 11.46 5.91
C CYS A 170 16.03 12.42 4.72
N CYS A 171 15.06 12.40 3.82
CA CYS A 171 14.99 13.35 2.71
C CYS A 171 13.56 13.73 2.35
N VAL A 172 13.43 14.92 1.75
CA VAL A 172 12.18 15.37 1.14
C VAL A 172 12.26 15.14 -0.36
N VAL A 173 11.36 14.30 -0.86
CA VAL A 173 11.19 14.03 -2.29
C VAL A 173 10.05 14.91 -2.80
N ARG A 174 10.29 15.65 -3.88
CA ARG A 174 9.33 16.59 -4.48
C ARG A 174 8.87 16.07 -5.84
N ASN A 175 7.76 16.60 -6.35
CA ASN A 175 7.18 16.22 -7.63
C ASN A 175 6.77 14.73 -7.67
N ILE A 176 6.26 14.22 -6.54
CA ILE A 176 5.64 12.89 -6.52
C ILE A 176 4.23 12.98 -7.10
N LYS A 177 3.78 11.88 -7.71
CA LYS A 177 2.41 11.74 -8.18
C LYS A 177 1.44 11.64 -7.00
N SER A 178 0.47 12.54 -6.93
CA SER A 178 -0.62 12.47 -5.96
C SER A 178 -1.56 11.30 -6.27
N GLY A 179 -2.22 10.75 -5.25
CA GLY A 179 -3.17 9.66 -5.40
C GLY A 179 -2.83 8.45 -4.54
N ILE A 180 -3.25 7.26 -4.98
CA ILE A 180 -3.12 6.02 -4.23
C ILE A 180 -1.76 5.37 -4.48
N TRP A 181 -1.09 4.98 -3.40
CA TRP A 181 0.18 4.29 -3.40
C TRP A 181 0.06 2.95 -2.67
N ILE A 182 0.63 1.91 -3.28
CA ILE A 182 0.73 0.58 -2.72
C ILE A 182 2.09 0.44 -2.05
N ALA A 183 2.09 -0.06 -0.82
CA ALA A 183 3.29 -0.28 -0.04
C ALA A 183 3.53 -1.77 0.20
N ASP A 184 4.75 -2.21 -0.07
CA ASP A 184 5.21 -3.57 0.18
C ASP A 184 6.54 -3.56 0.94
N LEU A 185 6.71 -4.55 1.81
CA LEU A 185 7.99 -4.90 2.39
C LEU A 185 8.58 -6.07 1.60
N GLN A 186 9.83 -5.97 1.19
CA GLN A 186 10.55 -7.03 0.51
C GLN A 186 11.79 -7.42 1.33
N LEU A 187 12.05 -8.72 1.40
CA LEU A 187 13.32 -9.28 1.83
C LEU A 187 14.03 -9.82 0.60
N VAL A 188 15.24 -9.32 0.36
CA VAL A 188 16.00 -9.64 -0.85
C VAL A 188 17.43 -10.01 -0.49
N ARG A 189 18.07 -10.83 -1.34
CA ARG A 189 19.49 -11.15 -1.23
C ARG A 189 20.32 -9.89 -1.45
N CYS A 190 21.45 -9.80 -0.74
CA CYS A 190 22.37 -8.69 -0.89
C CYS A 190 22.80 -8.53 -2.37
N PRO A 191 22.65 -7.32 -2.95
CA PRO A 191 22.93 -7.10 -4.37
C PRO A 191 24.42 -7.05 -4.72
N VAL A 192 25.31 -6.97 -3.71
CA VAL A 192 26.77 -6.83 -3.88
C VAL A 192 27.46 -8.20 -3.99
N CYS A 193 26.95 -9.21 -3.31
CA CYS A 193 27.51 -10.55 -3.27
C CYS A 193 26.51 -11.52 -3.90
N ASP A 194 26.65 -11.82 -5.20
CA ASP A 194 25.94 -12.96 -5.84
C ASP A 194 26.49 -14.33 -5.36
N LEU A 195 27.15 -14.36 -4.19
CA LEU A 195 27.70 -15.55 -3.57
C LEU A 195 26.62 -16.20 -2.71
N ASN A 196 26.35 -17.49 -2.95
CA ASN A 196 25.44 -18.31 -2.14
C ASN A 196 25.84 -18.43 -0.65
N THR A 197 27.02 -17.93 -0.29
CA THR A 197 27.57 -17.90 1.07
C THR A 197 27.41 -16.54 1.76
N CYS A 198 26.77 -15.57 1.11
CA CYS A 198 26.52 -14.26 1.68
C CYS A 198 25.20 -14.28 2.45
N ASP A 199 25.28 -14.31 3.78
CA ASP A 199 24.11 -14.29 4.68
C ASP A 199 23.35 -12.95 4.65
N GLY A 200 23.87 -11.95 3.91
CA GLY A 200 23.32 -10.60 3.83
C GLY A 200 21.91 -10.58 3.23
N THR A 201 20.90 -10.49 4.10
CA THR A 201 19.53 -10.15 3.72
C THR A 201 19.35 -8.64 3.78
N MET A 202 18.76 -8.05 2.74
CA MET A 202 18.42 -6.63 2.67
C MET A 202 16.92 -6.47 2.83
N GLN A 203 16.52 -5.52 3.68
CA GLN A 203 15.13 -5.08 3.82
C GLN A 203 14.87 -3.96 2.82
N VAL A 204 13.72 -4.00 2.16
CA VAL A 204 13.30 -2.95 1.22
C VAL A 204 11.85 -2.55 1.50
N LEU A 205 11.64 -1.26 1.81
CA LEU A 205 10.31 -0.64 1.78
C LEU A 205 10.08 -0.04 0.40
N ASP A 206 9.14 -0.63 -0.34
CA ASP A 206 8.70 -0.14 -1.65
C ASP A 206 7.34 0.55 -1.53
N ALA A 207 7.24 1.76 -2.07
CA ALA A 207 5.98 2.45 -2.31
C ALA A 207 5.85 2.78 -3.80
N ARG A 208 4.70 2.45 -4.39
CA ARG A 208 4.45 2.61 -5.83
C ARG A 208 3.06 3.14 -6.09
N HIS A 209 2.96 4.16 -6.94
CA HIS A 209 1.67 4.69 -7.36
C HIS A 209 0.86 3.61 -8.10
N ILE A 210 -0.44 3.50 -7.83
CA ILE A 210 -1.28 2.41 -8.38
C ILE A 210 -1.30 2.36 -9.91
N GLU A 211 -1.22 3.52 -10.57
CA GLU A 211 -1.19 3.61 -12.04
C GLU A 211 0.13 3.17 -12.67
N LEU A 212 1.20 3.05 -11.87
CA LEU A 212 2.53 2.61 -12.35
C LEU A 212 2.43 1.27 -13.09
N PHE A 213 1.67 0.33 -12.54
CA PHE A 213 1.58 -1.05 -13.03
C PHE A 213 0.90 -1.18 -14.40
N LEU A 214 0.18 -0.14 -14.84
CA LEU A 214 -0.49 -0.07 -16.14
C LEU A 214 0.29 0.79 -17.15
N SER A 215 1.41 1.37 -16.74
CA SER A 215 2.21 2.23 -17.60
C SER A 215 3.17 1.40 -18.45
N GLU A 216 3.19 1.67 -19.76
CA GLU A 216 4.02 0.94 -20.72
C GLU A 216 5.51 0.93 -20.31
N GLY A 217 6.04 2.10 -19.94
CA GLY A 217 7.45 2.23 -19.55
C GLY A 217 7.84 1.46 -18.27
N TYR A 218 6.85 1.12 -17.42
CA TYR A 218 7.09 0.23 -16.30
C TYR A 218 7.06 -1.23 -16.74
N GLN A 219 6.10 -1.60 -17.58
CA GLN A 219 5.88 -2.96 -18.06
C GLN A 219 6.99 -3.45 -19.00
N ASP A 220 7.52 -2.57 -19.86
CA ASP A 220 8.59 -2.88 -20.80
C ASP A 220 10.00 -2.82 -20.18
N GLY A 221 10.11 -2.33 -18.94
CA GLY A 221 11.37 -2.23 -18.21
C GLY A 221 12.17 -0.95 -18.45
N SER A 222 11.67 0.00 -19.25
CA SER A 222 12.40 1.21 -19.65
C SER A 222 12.55 2.26 -18.54
N TRP A 223 11.66 2.27 -17.54
CA TRP A 223 11.80 3.11 -16.35
C TRP A 223 12.64 2.41 -15.30
N ASP A 224 13.66 3.06 -14.75
CA ASP A 224 14.52 2.50 -13.71
C ASP A 224 14.60 3.38 -12.46
N TYR A 225 15.10 2.81 -11.36
CA TYR A 225 15.34 3.53 -10.13
C TYR A 225 16.62 4.38 -10.22
N GLU A 226 16.51 5.63 -9.82
CA GLU A 226 17.62 6.56 -9.61
C GLU A 226 17.95 6.63 -8.11
N LEU A 227 19.23 6.58 -7.75
CA LEU A 227 19.70 6.79 -6.38
C LEU A 227 19.57 8.27 -6.02
N LEU A 228 18.82 8.57 -4.96
CA LEU A 228 18.75 9.90 -4.36
C LEU A 228 19.91 10.17 -3.40
N GLY A 229 20.39 9.12 -2.73
CA GLY A 229 21.51 9.19 -1.81
C GLY A 229 21.49 8.05 -0.79
N SER A 230 22.44 8.10 0.14
CA SER A 230 22.64 7.06 1.14
C SER A 230 22.94 7.62 2.53
N HIS A 231 22.78 6.79 3.54
CA HIS A 231 23.09 7.11 4.93
C HIS A 231 23.67 5.89 5.63
N ASP A 232 24.76 6.09 6.36
CA ASP A 232 25.44 5.01 7.10
C ASP A 232 25.20 5.14 8.60
N VAL A 233 24.74 4.05 9.21
CA VAL A 233 24.76 3.87 10.65
C VAL A 233 25.97 3.00 10.97
N LYS A 234 27.11 3.62 11.35
CA LYS A 234 28.40 2.94 11.55
C LYS A 234 28.57 2.34 12.97
N LYS A 235 27.48 1.85 13.54
CA LYS A 235 27.42 1.25 14.87
C LYS A 235 26.25 0.29 14.92
N GLN A 236 26.25 -0.61 15.90
CA GLN A 236 25.14 -1.51 16.17
C GLN A 236 23.80 -0.77 16.14
N ALA A 237 22.91 -1.26 15.26
CA ALA A 237 21.54 -0.80 15.13
C ALA A 237 20.58 -1.78 15.81
N ASP A 238 19.64 -1.26 16.60
CA ASP A 238 18.62 -2.09 17.26
C ASP A 238 17.56 -2.61 16.26
N GLY A 239 17.40 -1.92 15.14
CA GLY A 239 16.42 -2.25 14.12
C GLY A 239 16.72 -1.59 12.77
N ALA A 240 16.25 -2.23 11.69
CA ALA A 240 16.12 -1.65 10.36
C ALA A 240 14.72 -1.05 10.25
N SER A 241 14.65 0.28 10.20
CA SER A 241 13.41 1.06 10.20
C SER A 241 13.36 1.93 8.95
N ALA A 242 12.22 1.95 8.29
CA ALA A 242 11.98 2.84 7.16
C ALA A 242 10.56 3.38 7.18
N GLY A 243 10.38 4.63 6.76
CA GLY A 243 9.06 5.25 6.67
C GLY A 243 8.95 6.25 5.53
N ILE A 244 7.73 6.34 5.02
CA ILE A 244 7.33 7.22 3.93
C ILE A 244 6.06 7.96 4.36
N PHE A 245 6.07 9.28 4.28
CA PHE A 245 5.01 10.14 4.80
C PHE A 245 4.64 11.23 3.79
N ASP A 246 3.35 11.54 3.66
CA ASP A 246 2.95 12.84 3.11
C ASP A 246 3.30 13.95 4.10
N ILE A 247 4.14 14.89 3.67
CA ILE A 247 4.61 15.99 4.53
C ILE A 247 3.46 16.84 5.05
N LYS A 248 2.38 16.99 4.26
CA LYS A 248 1.19 17.76 4.64
C LYS A 248 0.51 17.17 5.87
N HIS A 249 0.58 15.86 6.06
CA HIS A 249 -0.15 15.10 7.08
C HIS A 249 0.75 14.60 8.22
N LEU A 250 2.02 15.04 8.31
CA LEU A 250 2.96 14.60 9.35
C LEU A 250 2.49 14.89 10.79
N LYS A 251 1.66 15.92 10.97
CA LYS A 251 1.15 16.34 12.29
C LYS A 251 -0.27 15.82 12.57
N ASP A 252 -0.85 15.08 11.62
CA ASP A 252 -2.20 14.55 11.78
C ASP A 252 -2.21 13.43 12.81
N CYS A 253 -3.33 13.31 13.53
CA CYS A 253 -3.50 12.24 14.52
C CYS A 253 -3.38 10.85 13.89
N SER A 254 -3.83 10.68 12.64
CA SER A 254 -3.73 9.42 11.91
C SER A 254 -2.27 8.99 11.68
N THR A 255 -1.38 9.94 11.39
CA THR A 255 0.05 9.69 11.18
C THR A 255 0.80 9.41 12.48
N SER A 256 0.32 9.92 13.61
CA SER A 256 0.95 9.72 14.92
C SER A 256 1.06 8.25 15.33
N ALA A 257 0.14 7.40 14.86
CA ALA A 257 0.17 5.97 15.14
C ALA A 257 1.40 5.28 14.49
N VAL A 258 1.83 5.75 13.31
CA VAL A 258 3.04 5.26 12.63
C VAL A 258 4.29 5.66 13.43
N LEU A 259 4.30 6.88 13.97
CA LEU A 259 5.45 7.44 14.71
C LEU A 259 5.53 6.94 16.17
N ASN A 260 4.46 6.37 16.70
CA ASN A 260 4.47 5.70 17.99
C ASN A 260 5.06 4.28 17.88
N LEU A 261 6.36 4.19 17.56
CA LEU A 261 7.08 2.92 17.34
C LEU A 261 6.72 1.83 18.35
N LYS A 262 6.75 2.15 19.64
CA LYS A 262 6.51 1.18 20.73
C LYS A 262 5.16 0.48 20.67
N SER A 263 4.15 1.04 19.98
CA SER A 263 2.82 0.44 19.91
C SER A 263 2.69 -0.68 18.89
N TRP A 264 3.61 -0.80 17.93
CA TRP A 264 3.46 -1.73 16.81
C TRP A 264 4.73 -2.51 16.44
N VAL A 265 5.92 -2.05 16.82
CA VAL A 265 7.17 -2.79 16.56
C VAL A 265 7.23 -4.10 17.34
N GLY A 266 8.06 -5.02 16.86
CA GLY A 266 8.30 -6.29 17.54
C GLY A 266 8.86 -6.07 18.95
N LYS A 267 8.51 -6.97 19.87
CA LYS A 267 9.13 -6.99 21.20
C LYS A 267 10.64 -7.25 21.07
N PRO A 268 11.46 -6.93 22.09
CA PRO A 268 12.87 -7.28 22.07
C PRO A 268 13.07 -8.77 21.73
N LYS A 269 13.98 -9.07 20.79
CA LYS A 269 14.24 -10.41 20.23
C LYS A 269 13.15 -11.00 19.31
N ASP A 270 12.09 -10.25 19.00
CA ASP A 270 11.22 -10.57 17.87
C ASP A 270 11.83 -10.02 16.58
N TRP A 271 12.43 -10.90 15.79
CA TRP A 271 13.09 -10.57 14.53
C TRP A 271 12.14 -10.58 13.32
N GLN A 272 10.85 -10.84 13.54
CA GLN A 272 9.87 -10.79 12.45
C GLN A 272 9.62 -9.33 12.05
N PRO A 273 9.67 -9.01 10.74
CA PRO A 273 9.35 -7.68 10.29
C PRO A 273 7.94 -7.25 10.68
N LYS A 274 7.79 -6.02 11.14
CA LYS A 274 6.50 -5.37 11.40
C LYS A 274 6.32 -4.21 10.45
N ALA A 275 5.06 -3.91 10.15
CA ALA A 275 4.69 -2.75 9.38
C ALA A 275 3.50 -2.04 10.02
N MET A 276 3.41 -0.75 9.78
CA MET A 276 2.29 0.09 10.18
C MET A 276 1.89 0.97 9.01
N ILE A 277 0.60 1.08 8.77
CA ILE A 277 0.04 1.92 7.71
C ILE A 277 -1.03 2.83 8.28
N ALA A 278 -1.05 4.05 7.78
CA ALA A 278 -2.04 5.07 8.04
C ALA A 278 -2.45 5.70 6.70
N PRO A 279 -3.56 6.44 6.63
CA PRO A 279 -4.06 7.01 5.39
C PRO A 279 -3.02 7.80 4.56
N TYR A 280 -2.02 8.42 5.20
CA TYR A 280 -1.00 9.26 4.55
C TYR A 280 0.44 8.89 4.93
N ALA A 281 0.64 7.69 5.48
CA ALA A 281 1.95 7.25 5.93
C ALA A 281 2.08 5.74 5.97
N VAL A 282 3.29 5.24 5.74
CA VAL A 282 3.63 3.84 5.91
C VAL A 282 5.01 3.72 6.54
N ALA A 283 5.21 2.73 7.40
CA ALA A 283 6.51 2.41 7.96
C ALA A 283 6.68 0.91 8.19
N VAL A 284 7.94 0.50 8.27
CA VAL A 284 8.38 -0.85 8.60
C VAL A 284 9.47 -0.80 9.66
N ASN A 285 9.56 -1.86 10.44
CA ASN A 285 10.67 -2.08 11.36
C ASN A 285 10.92 -3.57 11.52
N THR A 286 12.20 -3.95 11.42
CA THR A 286 12.69 -5.29 11.78
C THR A 286 13.74 -5.13 12.86
N ASN A 287 13.53 -5.75 14.03
CA ASN A 287 14.55 -5.74 15.07
C ASN A 287 15.74 -6.61 14.63
N LEU A 288 16.94 -6.11 14.86
CA LEU A 288 18.16 -6.75 14.40
C LEU A 288 18.86 -7.50 15.53
N GLN A 289 19.65 -8.51 15.14
CA GLN A 289 20.64 -9.11 16.02
C GLN A 289 21.87 -8.18 16.12
N GLU A 290 22.90 -8.59 16.87
CA GLU A 290 24.17 -7.88 16.89
C GLU A 290 24.72 -7.69 15.47
N ASN A 291 25.13 -6.47 15.14
CA ASN A 291 25.55 -6.07 13.80
C ASN A 291 26.56 -4.92 13.87
N GLU A 292 27.31 -4.74 12.78
CA GLU A 292 28.30 -3.65 12.65
C GLU A 292 27.66 -2.33 12.22
N GLY A 293 26.42 -2.38 11.75
CA GLY A 293 25.63 -1.22 11.38
C GLY A 293 24.74 -1.44 10.17
N LEU A 294 24.29 -0.32 9.59
CA LEU A 294 23.40 -0.32 8.43
C LEU A 294 23.90 0.64 7.35
N HIS A 295 23.82 0.19 6.11
CA HIS A 295 23.91 1.03 4.92
C HIS A 295 22.51 1.20 4.33
N ILE A 296 22.01 2.44 4.32
CA ILE A 296 20.68 2.77 3.83
C ILE A 296 20.79 3.51 2.51
N LYS A 297 19.98 3.12 1.52
CA LYS A 297 19.87 3.81 0.22
C LYS A 297 18.43 4.23 -0.07
N PHE A 298 18.28 5.42 -0.61
CA PHE A 298 16.99 5.99 -1.00
C PHE A 298 16.93 6.10 -2.52
N HIS A 299 15.89 5.56 -3.13
CA HIS A 299 15.72 5.58 -4.58
C HIS A 299 14.35 6.07 -4.98
N THR A 300 14.27 6.59 -6.20
CA THR A 300 13.01 7.00 -6.85
C THR A 300 12.95 6.55 -8.29
N MET A 301 11.75 6.34 -8.80
CA MET A 301 11.49 6.11 -10.23
C MET A 301 10.54 7.19 -10.74
N LYS A 302 10.85 7.77 -11.90
CA LYS A 302 10.03 8.78 -12.57
C LYS A 302 9.24 8.18 -13.73
N SER A 303 8.08 8.76 -14.05
CA SER A 303 7.31 8.43 -15.26
C SER A 303 7.96 9.03 -16.51
N GLY A 304 9.07 8.42 -16.95
CA GLY A 304 9.92 8.95 -18.01
C GLY A 304 10.85 10.06 -17.53
N LYS A 305 11.65 10.62 -18.46
CA LYS A 305 12.83 11.46 -18.15
C LYS A 305 12.53 12.71 -17.30
N ASN A 306 11.35 13.32 -17.49
CA ASN A 306 10.91 14.53 -16.78
C ASN A 306 9.55 14.35 -16.09
N GLY A 307 9.16 13.10 -15.83
CA GLY A 307 7.88 12.77 -15.23
C GLY A 307 7.80 13.04 -13.73
N GLU A 308 6.60 12.82 -13.20
CA GLU A 308 6.36 12.73 -11.75
C GLU A 308 7.06 11.50 -11.18
N ILE A 309 7.42 11.55 -9.90
CA ILE A 309 7.92 10.37 -9.19
C ILE A 309 6.73 9.44 -8.90
N VAL A 310 6.85 8.21 -9.37
CA VAL A 310 5.80 7.17 -9.34
C VAL A 310 6.21 5.94 -8.54
N SER A 311 7.48 5.85 -8.11
CA SER A 311 7.92 4.91 -7.08
C SER A 311 8.98 5.51 -6.18
N MET A 312 8.97 5.10 -4.92
CA MET A 312 9.98 5.39 -3.91
C MET A 312 10.40 4.09 -3.23
N ARG A 313 11.68 3.98 -2.92
CA ARG A 313 12.28 2.79 -2.33
C ARG A 313 13.30 3.16 -1.27
N ILE A 314 13.21 2.54 -0.10
CA ILE A 314 14.23 2.63 0.95
C ILE A 314 14.81 1.22 1.14
N CYS A 315 16.10 1.08 0.89
CA CYS A 315 16.84 -0.18 1.07
C CYS A 315 17.70 -0.09 2.32
N GLU A 316 17.65 -1.10 3.18
CA GLU A 316 18.46 -1.19 4.39
C GLU A 316 19.26 -2.50 4.38
N GLN A 317 20.58 -2.36 4.33
CA GLN A 317 21.53 -3.46 4.28
C GLN A 317 22.39 -3.47 5.54
N LEU A 318 22.62 -4.64 6.12
CA LEU A 318 23.62 -4.81 7.19
C LEU A 318 25.03 -4.54 6.65
N LEU A 319 25.83 -3.81 7.43
CA LEU A 319 27.25 -3.56 7.16
C LEU A 319 28.11 -4.77 7.51
#